data_AF-U4KKS2-F1
#
_entry.id   AF-U4KKS2-F1
#
_cell.length_a   1.000
_cell.length_b   1.000
_cell.length_c   1.000
_cell.angle_alpha   90.00
_cell.angle_beta   90.00
_cell.angle_gamma   90.00
#
_symmetry.space_group_name_H-M   'P 1'
#
loop_
_entity.id
_entity.type
_entity.pdbx_description
1 polymer ?
#
loop_
_entity_poly.entity_id
_entity_poly.type
_entity_poly.pdbx_seq_one_letter_code
_entity_poly.pdbx_strand_id
1 'polypeptide(L)'
;MSTETKCLGCGSILQNSDKTMPGYVENLEATYCKSCYQLKNYGIATDHFHPESLPELKSKSLIVMVSSVMHLDMLFSYRVDRYYPNEKYLYIINQMDLLPESTNLDYLMDQIVRKARKNKIPYEDIVFMSALKKEDISSLEDYLLSYKEKIFIY
;
A
#
# COMPACT_ATOMS: atom_id res chain seq x y z
N MET A 1 23.45 -14.65 -24.05
CA MET A 1 22.43 -14.36 -23.03
C MET A 1 22.79 -13.04 -22.39
N SER A 2 22.12 -11.95 -22.76
CA SER A 2 22.33 -10.63 -22.14
C SER A 2 21.74 -10.66 -20.74
N THR A 3 22.59 -10.69 -19.72
CA THR A 3 22.18 -10.51 -18.32
C THR A 3 21.76 -9.07 -18.13
N GLU A 4 20.46 -8.82 -18.19
CA GLU A 4 19.88 -7.50 -17.90
C GLU A 4 20.00 -7.22 -16.40
N THR A 5 20.85 -6.26 -16.04
CA THR A 5 21.03 -5.83 -14.64
C THR A 5 19.78 -5.07 -14.19
N LYS A 6 19.17 -5.48 -13.09
CA LYS A 6 17.96 -4.84 -12.52
C LYS A 6 18.29 -4.06 -11.26
N CYS A 7 17.57 -2.96 -11.06
CA CYS A 7 17.61 -2.18 -9.83
C CYS A 7 17.07 -3.01 -8.64
N LEU A 8 17.84 -3.12 -7.56
CA LEU A 8 17.38 -3.82 -6.34
C LEU A 8 16.24 -3.10 -5.59
N GLY A 9 15.98 -1.83 -5.92
CA GLY A 9 14.92 -1.04 -5.29
C GLY A 9 13.57 -1.20 -5.97
N CYS A 10 13.46 -0.81 -7.25
CA CYS A 10 12.21 -0.79 -8.00
C CYS A 10 12.08 -1.88 -9.07
N GLY A 11 13.10 -2.73 -9.25
CA GLY A 11 13.07 -3.85 -10.20
C GLY A 11 13.20 -3.47 -11.68
N SER A 12 13.30 -2.19 -12.02
CA SER A 12 13.50 -1.72 -13.40
C SER A 12 14.86 -2.19 -13.95
N ILE A 13 14.91 -2.47 -15.26
CA ILE A 13 16.16 -2.72 -15.97
C ILE A 13 17.02 -1.46 -15.93
N LEU A 14 18.29 -1.59 -15.55
CA LEU A 14 19.22 -0.48 -15.50
C LEU A 14 19.59 -0.03 -16.91
N GLN A 15 19.53 1.27 -17.13
CA GLN A 15 19.82 1.90 -18.41
C GLN A 15 20.56 3.23 -18.18
N ASN A 16 21.37 3.65 -19.14
CA ASN A 16 22.10 4.91 -19.10
C ASN A 16 21.79 5.80 -20.32
N SER A 17 20.75 5.47 -21.09
CA SER A 17 20.37 6.15 -22.32
C SER A 17 19.46 7.36 -22.09
N ASP A 18 18.50 7.25 -21.18
CA ASP A 18 17.50 8.30 -20.94
C ASP A 18 17.37 8.65 -19.45
N LYS A 19 17.79 9.87 -19.11
CA LYS A 19 17.75 10.43 -17.75
C LYS A 19 16.35 10.50 -17.13
N THR A 20 15.32 10.52 -17.95
CA THR A 20 13.92 10.67 -17.54
C THR A 20 13.20 9.34 -17.38
N MET A 21 13.75 8.26 -17.95
CA MET A 21 13.11 6.95 -17.91
C MET A 21 13.51 6.14 -16.67
N PRO A 22 12.63 5.23 -16.20
CA PRO A 22 12.93 4.33 -15.09
C PRO A 22 14.22 3.54 -15.31
N GLY A 23 14.92 3.24 -14.22
CA GLY A 23 16.18 2.50 -14.29
C GLY A 23 17.40 3.32 -14.68
N TYR A 24 17.27 4.65 -14.85
CA TYR A 24 18.41 5.49 -15.20
C TYR A 24 19.55 5.43 -14.17
N VAL A 25 20.76 5.21 -14.66
CA VAL A 25 22.03 5.24 -13.93
C VAL A 25 23.12 5.91 -14.78
N GLU A 26 24.08 6.57 -14.13
CA GLU A 26 25.27 7.07 -14.81
C GLU A 26 26.26 5.95 -15.14
N ASN A 27 26.30 4.91 -14.29
CA ASN A 27 27.09 3.70 -14.47
C ASN A 27 26.18 2.45 -14.38
N LEU A 28 26.20 1.59 -15.40
CA LEU A 28 25.40 0.35 -15.47
C LEU A 28 25.79 -0.71 -14.41
N GLU A 29 26.94 -0.55 -13.76
CA GLU A 29 27.36 -1.39 -12.62
C GLU A 29 26.69 -0.97 -11.29
N ALA A 30 25.91 0.12 -11.28
CA ALA A 30 25.24 0.59 -10.08
C ALA A 30 24.20 -0.42 -9.58
N THR A 31 24.08 -0.56 -8.26
CA THR A 31 23.11 -1.49 -7.64
C THR A 31 21.67 -0.94 -7.63
N TYR A 32 21.53 0.39 -7.63
CA TYR A 32 20.25 1.09 -7.58
C TYR A 32 20.18 2.13 -8.71
N CYS A 33 18.98 2.31 -9.27
CA CYS A 33 18.72 3.46 -10.15
C CYS A 33 18.81 4.78 -9.36
N LYS A 34 19.00 5.88 -10.08
CA LYS A 34 19.14 7.22 -9.50
C LYS A 34 18.00 7.56 -8.53
N SER A 35 16.75 7.30 -8.91
CA SER A 35 15.58 7.54 -8.07
C SER A 35 15.61 6.70 -6.79
N CYS A 36 15.90 5.39 -6.88
CA CYS A 36 15.98 4.53 -5.69
C CYS A 36 17.14 4.91 -4.77
N TYR A 37 18.28 5.33 -5.34
CA TYR A 37 19.40 5.82 -4.57
C TYR A 37 19.05 7.11 -3.83
N GLN A 38 18.36 8.05 -4.48
CA GLN A 38 17.92 9.30 -3.87
C GLN A 38 16.87 9.07 -2.78
N LEU A 39 15.92 8.17 -3.02
CA LEU A 39 14.94 7.78 -2.02
C LEU A 39 15.62 7.16 -0.79
N LYS A 40 16.60 6.27 -1.00
CA LYS A 40 17.32 5.58 0.08
C LYS A 40 18.18 6.51 0.93
N ASN A 41 18.92 7.43 0.31
CA ASN A 41 19.93 8.24 1.01
C ASN A 41 19.42 9.63 1.41
N TYR A 42 18.45 10.19 0.67
CA TYR A 42 17.98 11.56 0.84
C TYR A 42 16.47 11.67 1.08
N GLY A 43 15.72 10.55 1.01
CA GLY A 43 14.27 10.56 1.18
C GLY A 43 13.51 11.26 0.05
N ILE A 44 14.16 11.52 -1.08
CA ILE A 44 13.55 12.21 -2.23
C ILE A 44 12.88 11.15 -3.13
N ALA A 45 11.56 11.22 -3.26
CA ALA A 45 10.81 10.40 -4.20
C ALA A 45 10.59 11.21 -5.49
N THR A 46 11.21 10.78 -6.58
CA THR A 46 10.82 11.16 -7.96
C THR A 46 9.93 10.05 -8.50
N ASP A 47 8.92 10.36 -9.32
CA ASP A 47 7.93 9.43 -9.87
C ASP A 47 8.51 8.03 -10.13
N HIS A 48 8.22 7.10 -9.20
CA HIS A 48 8.76 5.75 -9.24
C HIS A 48 7.85 4.89 -10.11
N PHE A 49 8.35 4.50 -11.28
CA PHE A 49 7.67 3.52 -12.13
C PHE A 49 7.76 2.14 -11.50
N HIS A 50 6.61 1.54 -11.19
CA HIS A 50 6.47 0.11 -10.95
C HIS A 50 6.11 -0.58 -12.27
N PRO A 51 6.73 -1.73 -12.59
CA PRO A 51 6.48 -2.46 -13.84
C PRO A 51 5.05 -3.03 -13.94
N GLU A 52 4.29 -3.03 -12.85
CA GLU A 52 2.83 -3.14 -12.86
C GLU A 52 2.28 -1.76 -12.54
N SER A 53 1.87 -1.01 -13.56
CA SER A 53 1.30 0.32 -13.39
C SER A 53 0.02 0.19 -12.56
N LEU A 54 0.10 0.56 -11.27
CA LEU A 54 -1.09 0.84 -10.48
C LEU A 54 -1.98 1.80 -11.29
N PRO A 55 -3.28 1.53 -11.42
CA PRO A 55 -4.15 2.31 -12.28
C PRO A 55 -4.17 3.77 -11.82
N GLU A 56 -4.02 4.71 -12.76
CA GLU A 56 -4.11 6.14 -12.46
C GLU A 56 -5.45 6.46 -11.77
N LEU A 57 -5.36 6.94 -10.53
CA LEU A 57 -6.53 7.42 -9.79
C LEU A 57 -6.89 8.82 -10.27
N LYS A 58 -8.06 8.96 -10.92
CA LYS A 58 -8.59 10.25 -11.34
C LYS A 58 -9.18 11.01 -10.15
N SER A 59 -8.31 11.66 -9.37
CA SER A 59 -8.60 12.59 -8.26
C SER A 59 -9.36 12.01 -7.04
N LYS A 60 -9.28 12.71 -5.89
CA LYS A 60 -9.96 12.48 -4.59
C LYS A 60 -10.81 11.20 -4.52
N SER A 61 -10.16 10.13 -4.13
CA SER A 61 -10.64 8.77 -4.06
C SER A 61 -10.49 8.21 -2.65
N LEU A 62 -11.37 7.26 -2.32
CA LEU A 62 -11.21 6.39 -1.17
C LEU A 62 -10.54 5.10 -1.62
N ILE A 63 -9.35 4.84 -1.10
CA ILE A 63 -8.59 3.61 -1.32
C ILE A 63 -8.91 2.66 -0.17
N VAL A 64 -9.58 1.56 -0.48
CA VAL A 64 -9.95 0.51 0.46
C VAL A 64 -8.91 -0.60 0.39
N MET A 65 -8.12 -0.75 1.46
CA MET A 65 -7.09 -1.77 1.60
C MET A 65 -7.66 -2.96 2.36
N VAL A 66 -7.85 -4.10 1.70
CA VAL A 66 -8.40 -5.30 2.34
C VAL A 66 -7.28 -6.25 2.74
N SER A 67 -7.29 -6.73 3.99
CA SER A 67 -6.31 -7.69 4.49
C SER A 67 -6.98 -8.74 5.36
N SER A 68 -6.44 -9.94 5.40
CA SER A 68 -6.89 -10.98 6.34
C SER A 68 -6.30 -10.73 7.73
N VAL A 69 -7.06 -11.05 8.77
CA VAL A 69 -6.57 -11.11 10.15
C VAL A 69 -5.40 -12.08 10.33
N MET A 70 -5.25 -13.08 9.46
CA MET A 70 -4.13 -14.04 9.48
C MET A 70 -2.83 -13.46 8.92
N HIS A 71 -2.86 -12.29 8.28
CA HIS A 71 -1.71 -11.63 7.65
C HIS A 71 -1.41 -10.26 8.27
N LEU A 72 -1.74 -10.07 9.55
CA LEU A 72 -1.52 -8.80 10.27
C LEU A 72 -0.04 -8.41 10.42
N ASP A 73 0.86 -9.37 10.36
CA ASP A 73 2.31 -9.16 10.31
C ASP A 73 2.71 -8.38 9.05
N MET A 74 2.11 -8.73 7.90
CA MET A 74 2.30 -8.07 6.61
C MET A 74 1.47 -6.80 6.45
N LEU A 75 0.51 -6.52 7.35
CA LEU A 75 -0.26 -5.28 7.32
C LEU A 75 0.68 -4.05 7.29
N PHE A 76 0.45 -3.14 6.35
CA PHE A 76 1.25 -1.95 6.05
C PHE A 76 2.62 -2.17 5.37
N SER A 77 2.96 -3.42 5.01
CA SER A 77 4.17 -3.68 4.21
C SER A 77 4.10 -3.04 2.82
N TYR A 78 2.91 -3.10 2.20
CA TYR A 78 2.65 -2.45 0.92
C TYR A 78 2.15 -1.01 1.13
N ARG A 79 3.02 -0.06 0.77
CA ARG A 79 2.83 1.38 1.03
C ARG A 79 2.20 2.09 -0.17
N VAL A 80 0.91 1.80 -0.42
CA VAL A 80 0.12 2.41 -1.50
C VAL A 80 0.05 3.93 -1.35
N ASP A 81 0.08 4.41 -0.11
CA ASP A 81 0.16 5.83 0.27
C ASP A 81 1.34 6.59 -0.32
N ARG A 82 2.43 5.90 -0.69
CA ARG A 82 3.55 6.56 -1.36
C ARG A 82 3.27 6.90 -2.82
N TYR A 83 2.35 6.19 -3.46
CA TYR A 83 1.92 6.48 -4.84
C TYR A 83 0.80 7.51 -4.88
N TYR A 84 -0.10 7.48 -3.88
CA TYR A 84 -1.26 8.36 -3.83
C TYR A 84 -1.35 9.11 -2.48
N PRO A 85 -0.39 10.01 -2.17
CA PRO A 85 -0.21 10.57 -0.83
C PRO A 85 -1.36 11.47 -0.34
N ASN A 86 -2.21 11.96 -1.25
CA ASN A 86 -3.30 12.87 -0.93
C ASN A 86 -4.68 12.18 -0.87
N GLU A 87 -4.72 10.85 -1.01
CA GLU A 87 -5.96 10.09 -1.01
C GLU A 87 -6.33 9.59 0.39
N LYS A 88 -7.61 9.23 0.55
CA LYS A 88 -8.12 8.66 1.80
C LYS A 88 -7.91 7.15 1.78
N TYR A 89 -7.60 6.58 2.95
CA TYR A 89 -7.33 5.15 3.10
C TYR A 89 -8.26 4.53 4.13
N LEU A 90 -9.02 3.52 3.74
CA LEU A 90 -9.82 2.68 4.64
C LEU A 90 -9.16 1.31 4.72
N TYR A 91 -8.79 0.86 5.92
CA TYR A 91 -8.27 -0.49 6.09
C TYR A 91 -9.37 -1.43 6.56
N ILE A 92 -9.58 -2.51 5.83
CA ILE A 92 -10.53 -3.56 6.19
C ILE A 92 -9.75 -4.80 6.58
N ILE A 93 -9.92 -5.24 7.83
CA ILE A 93 -9.36 -6.48 8.33
C ILE A 93 -10.47 -7.51 8.35
N ASN A 94 -10.43 -8.36 7.34
CA ASN A 94 -11.42 -9.39 7.07
C ASN A 94 -11.05 -10.72 7.74
N GLN A 95 -11.97 -11.68 7.68
CA GLN A 95 -11.84 -13.04 8.20
C GLN A 95 -11.71 -13.08 9.73
N MET A 96 -12.35 -12.14 10.43
CA MET A 96 -12.35 -12.09 11.89
C MET A 96 -12.98 -13.33 12.55
N ASP A 97 -13.77 -14.10 11.81
CA ASP A 97 -14.30 -15.42 12.20
C ASP A 97 -13.22 -16.49 12.41
N LEU A 98 -12.00 -16.29 11.90
CA LEU A 98 -10.87 -17.19 12.13
C LEU A 98 -10.26 -17.04 13.53
N LEU A 99 -10.60 -15.96 14.25
CA LEU A 99 -10.10 -15.73 15.60
C LEU A 99 -10.95 -16.48 16.63
N PRO A 100 -10.35 -16.95 17.74
CA PRO A 100 -11.10 -17.44 18.89
C PRO A 100 -12.10 -16.40 19.40
N GLU A 101 -13.28 -16.82 19.84
CA GLU A 101 -14.30 -15.92 20.40
C GLU A 101 -13.80 -15.12 21.63
N SER A 102 -12.82 -15.65 22.34
CA SER A 102 -12.18 -15.00 23.49
C SER A 102 -11.16 -13.91 23.10
N THR A 103 -10.97 -13.66 21.79
CA THR A 103 -10.02 -12.65 21.33
C THR A 103 -10.48 -11.26 21.73
N ASN A 104 -9.61 -10.52 22.41
CA ASN A 104 -9.87 -9.14 22.77
C ASN A 104 -9.65 -8.24 21.53
N LEU A 105 -10.75 -7.84 20.90
CA LEU A 105 -10.75 -7.01 19.70
C LEU A 105 -10.25 -5.58 19.97
N ASP A 106 -10.52 -5.03 21.15
CA ASP A 106 -10.04 -3.69 21.53
C ASP A 106 -8.52 -3.66 21.61
N TYR A 107 -7.91 -4.68 22.24
CA TYR A 107 -6.47 -4.82 22.30
C TYR A 107 -5.86 -4.99 20.90
N LEU A 108 -6.50 -5.78 20.04
CA LEU A 108 -6.05 -5.98 18.66
C LEU A 108 -6.07 -4.66 17.88
N MET A 109 -7.17 -3.91 17.97
CA MET A 109 -7.30 -2.59 17.35
C MET A 109 -6.21 -1.64 17.84
N ASP A 110 -5.97 -1.59 19.15
CA ASP A 110 -4.91 -0.78 19.75
C ASP A 110 -3.52 -1.14 19.21
N GLN A 111 -3.21 -2.43 19.03
CA GLN A 111 -1.93 -2.84 18.45
C GLN A 111 -1.79 -2.39 17.00
N ILE A 112 -2.87 -2.47 16.23
CA ILE A 112 -2.88 -2.08 14.82
C ILE A 112 -2.74 -0.57 14.67
N VAL A 113 -3.47 0.21 15.45
CA VAL A 113 -3.35 1.68 15.51
C VAL A 113 -1.95 2.08 15.94
N ARG A 114 -1.36 1.43 16.95
CA ARG A 114 0.04 1.65 17.35
C ARG A 114 1.00 1.36 16.20
N LYS A 115 0.80 0.26 15.46
CA LYS A 115 1.61 -0.11 14.28
C LYS A 115 1.45 0.93 13.16
N ALA A 116 0.25 1.40 12.89
CA ALA A 116 -0.03 2.43 11.88
C ALA A 116 0.67 3.75 12.23
N ARG A 117 0.52 4.23 13.47
CA ARG A 117 1.19 5.44 13.97
C ARG A 117 2.71 5.34 13.90
N LYS A 118 3.28 4.22 14.35
CA LYS A 118 4.73 3.97 14.30
C LYS A 118 5.28 4.05 12.87
N ASN A 119 4.53 3.53 11.90
CA ASN A 119 4.93 3.49 10.50
C ASN A 119 4.47 4.71 9.68
N LYS A 120 3.81 5.69 10.32
CA LYS A 120 3.22 6.88 9.68
C LYS A 120 2.31 6.49 8.51
N ILE A 121 1.42 5.54 8.74
CA ILE A 121 0.44 5.11 7.77
C ILE A 121 -0.76 6.06 7.82
N PRO A 122 -1.15 6.69 6.71
CA PRO A 122 -2.40 7.43 6.65
C PRO A 122 -3.58 6.45 6.65
N TYR A 123 -4.59 6.74 7.47
CA TYR A 123 -5.86 6.01 7.46
C TYR A 123 -6.97 6.95 7.92
N GLU A 124 -8.14 6.83 7.28
CA GLU A 124 -9.40 7.44 7.71
C GLU A 124 -10.00 6.57 8.82
N ASP A 125 -10.07 5.26 8.59
CA ASP A 125 -10.59 4.29 9.55
C ASP A 125 -10.00 2.88 9.34
N ILE A 126 -10.17 2.03 10.35
CA ILE A 126 -9.78 0.61 10.35
C ILE A 126 -10.99 -0.21 10.83
N VAL A 127 -11.51 -1.05 9.95
CA VAL A 127 -12.75 -1.81 10.18
C VAL A 127 -12.45 -3.30 10.29
N PHE A 128 -12.97 -3.93 11.32
CA PHE A 128 -12.99 -5.39 11.48
C PHE A 128 -14.25 -5.95 10.85
N MET A 129 -14.12 -7.00 10.03
CA MET A 129 -15.27 -7.67 9.44
C MET A 129 -15.04 -9.16 9.21
N SER A 130 -16.13 -9.89 9.02
CA SER A 130 -16.14 -11.21 8.39
C SER A 130 -17.07 -11.15 7.19
N ALA A 131 -16.52 -11.34 5.98
CA ALA A 131 -17.32 -11.44 4.75
C ALA A 131 -18.28 -12.66 4.73
N LEU A 132 -18.20 -13.57 5.71
CA LEU A 132 -19.19 -14.64 5.88
C LEU A 132 -20.47 -14.13 6.57
N LYS A 133 -20.39 -13.00 7.29
CA LYS A 133 -21.51 -12.37 7.97
C LYS A 133 -22.16 -11.35 7.05
N LYS A 134 -23.42 -11.58 6.69
CA LYS A 134 -24.20 -10.65 5.84
C LYS A 134 -24.38 -9.27 6.50
N GLU A 135 -24.46 -9.24 7.82
CA GLU A 135 -24.59 -8.02 8.62
C GLU A 135 -23.36 -7.12 8.46
N ASP A 136 -22.16 -7.70 8.52
CA ASP A 136 -20.90 -6.98 8.32
C ASP A 136 -20.80 -6.43 6.89
N ILE A 137 -21.22 -7.21 5.88
CA ILE A 137 -21.27 -6.74 4.49
C ILE A 137 -22.23 -5.56 4.35
N SER A 138 -23.44 -5.66 4.90
CA SER A 138 -24.46 -4.61 4.80
C SER A 138 -23.98 -3.34 5.51
N SER A 139 -23.38 -3.47 6.69
CA SER A 139 -22.81 -2.35 7.45
C SER A 139 -21.66 -1.68 6.69
N LEU A 140 -20.81 -2.48 6.03
CA LEU A 140 -19.75 -1.94 5.18
C LEU A 140 -20.32 -1.23 3.94
N GLU A 141 -21.35 -1.79 3.31
CA GLU A 141 -22.02 -1.15 2.17
C GLU A 141 -22.59 0.21 2.57
N ASP A 142 -23.34 0.29 3.66
CA ASP A 142 -23.88 1.55 4.20
C ASP A 142 -22.77 2.55 4.54
N TYR A 143 -21.68 2.06 5.14
CA TYR A 143 -20.51 2.88 5.45
C TYR A 143 -19.85 3.44 4.19
N LEU A 144 -19.64 2.62 3.17
CA LEU A 144 -19.03 3.04 1.90
C LEU A 144 -19.94 3.99 1.11
N LEU A 145 -21.26 3.77 1.13
CA LEU A 145 -22.26 4.66 0.50
C LEU A 145 -22.30 6.06 1.13
N SER A 146 -21.80 6.23 2.36
CA SER A 146 -21.67 7.55 2.99
C SER A 146 -20.59 8.44 2.35
N TYR A 147 -19.64 7.84 1.63
CA TYR A 147 -18.58 8.57 0.91
C TYR A 147 -19.09 9.11 -0.42
N LYS A 148 -18.63 10.31 -0.79
CA LYS A 148 -18.96 10.96 -2.08
C LYS A 148 -17.87 10.76 -3.12
N GLU A 149 -16.72 10.27 -2.70
CA GLU A 149 -15.51 10.01 -3.48
C GLU A 149 -15.62 8.73 -4.31
N LYS A 150 -14.80 8.62 -5.36
CA LYS A 150 -14.69 7.36 -6.11
C LYS A 150 -13.95 6.33 -5.26
N ILE A 151 -14.49 5.13 -5.17
CA ILE A 151 -13.94 4.05 -4.35
C ILE A 151 -13.07 3.15 -5.23
N PHE A 152 -11.84 2.90 -4.78
CA PHE A 152 -10.93 1.93 -5.36
C PHE A 152 -10.56 0.91 -4.29
N ILE A 153 -10.63 -0.38 -4.64
CA ILE A 153 -10.39 -1.48 -3.70
C ILE A 153 -9.09 -2.18 -4.12
N TYR A 154 -8.18 -2.36 -3.17
CA TYR A 154 -6.86 -2.98 -3.33
C TYR A 154 -6.63 -4.09 -2.30
#